data_AF-A0A830ET28-F1
#
_entry.id   AF-A0A830ET28-F1
#
_cell.length_a   1.000
_cell.length_b   1.000
_cell.length_c   1.000
_cell.angle_alpha   90.00
_cell.angle_beta   90.00
_cell.angle_gamma   90.00
#
_symmetry.space_group_name_H-M   'P 1'
#
loop_
_entity.id
_entity.type
_entity.pdbx_description
1 polymer ?
#
loop_
_entity_poly.entity_id
_entity_poly.type
_entity_poly.pdbx_seq_one_letter_code
_entity_poly.pdbx_strand_id
1 'polypeptide(L)'
;MFEVFSSGYYLGRLYVEPSDGDTAALQRRQHERVNAQLYADDGVARTDYPLVMKVGTRHYRVEGDADVPADTLVVPRETLEEAGIDNPPALSEVLLARSGHARRLYETGAV
;
A
#
# COMPACT_ATOMS: atom_id res chain seq x y z
N MET A 1 12.01 1.96 0.96
CA MET A 1 12.24 2.24 -0.48
C MET A 1 11.55 1.13 -1.27
N PHE A 2 10.94 1.44 -2.41
CA PHE A 2 10.26 0.46 -3.27
C PHE A 2 11.15 0.12 -4.47
N GLU A 3 11.26 -1.15 -4.81
CA GLU A 3 12.10 -1.67 -5.89
C GLU A 3 11.26 -2.37 -6.94
N VAL A 4 11.71 -2.38 -8.20
CA VAL A 4 11.02 -3.09 -9.27
C VAL A 4 11.04 -4.59 -9.00
N PHE A 5 9.87 -5.21 -8.87
CA PHE A 5 9.73 -6.63 -8.59
C PHE A 5 9.20 -7.42 -9.78
N SER A 6 8.12 -6.93 -10.40
CA SER A 6 7.51 -7.54 -11.58
C SER A 6 6.87 -6.48 -12.46
N SER A 7 6.37 -6.87 -13.64
CA SER A 7 5.67 -5.95 -14.56
C SER A 7 4.48 -5.23 -13.90
N GLY A 8 3.87 -5.82 -12.87
CA GLY A 8 2.71 -5.26 -12.17
C GLY A 8 3.01 -4.67 -10.79
N TYR A 9 4.19 -4.93 -10.21
CA TYR A 9 4.47 -4.55 -8.81
C TYR A 9 5.87 -4.00 -8.58
N TYR A 10 5.95 -3.14 -7.58
CA TYR A 10 7.15 -2.85 -6.80
C TYR A 10 7.12 -3.63 -5.48
N LEU A 11 8.27 -4.04 -4.97
CA LEU A 11 8.43 -4.64 -3.64
C LEU A 11 8.95 -3.58 -2.67
N GLY A 12 8.37 -3.51 -1.48
CA GLY A 12 8.85 -2.69 -0.38
C GLY A 12 8.78 -3.46 0.94
N ARG A 13 9.40 -2.88 1.96
CA ARG A 13 9.31 -3.37 3.34
C ARG A 13 8.80 -2.26 4.23
N LEU A 14 7.78 -2.56 5.02
CA LEU A 14 7.14 -1.63 5.96
C LEU A 14 6.85 -2.38 7.26
N TYR A 15 6.78 -1.65 8.37
CA TYR A 15 6.14 -2.20 9.56
C TYR A 15 4.65 -2.35 9.28
N VAL A 16 4.10 -3.53 9.52
CA VAL A 16 2.67 -3.81 9.33
C VAL A 16 2.02 -3.92 10.70
N GLU A 17 0.98 -3.12 10.90
CA GLU A 17 0.22 -3.02 12.15
C GLU A 17 -1.28 -3.20 11.88
N PRO A 18 -2.04 -3.74 12.84
CA PRO A 18 -3.49 -3.78 12.73
C PRO A 18 -4.08 -2.37 12.92
N SER A 19 -5.18 -2.12 12.22
CA SER A 19 -6.11 -1.04 12.54
C SER A 19 -7.51 -1.61 12.74
N ASP A 20 -8.35 -0.84 13.42
CA ASP A 20 -9.77 -1.16 13.57
C ASP A 20 -10.62 -0.64 12.39
N GLY A 21 -9.98 -0.08 11.35
CA GLY A 21 -10.63 0.39 10.14
C GLY A 21 -10.67 -0.66 9.03
N ASP A 22 -11.52 -0.42 8.03
CA ASP A 22 -11.71 -1.33 6.89
C ASP A 22 -10.71 -1.08 5.74
N THR A 23 -9.89 -0.04 5.83
CA THR A 23 -8.96 0.39 4.78
C THR A 23 -7.52 0.38 5.27
N ALA A 24 -6.58 0.10 4.38
CA ALA A 24 -5.16 0.25 4.70
C ALA A 24 -4.75 1.73 4.63
N ALA A 25 -3.78 2.13 5.44
CA ALA A 25 -3.24 3.49 5.41
C ALA A 25 -1.73 3.54 5.64
N LEU A 26 -1.11 4.54 5.02
CA LEU A 26 0.29 4.92 5.20
C LEU A 26 0.36 6.31 5.80
N GLN A 27 1.51 6.64 6.39
CA GLN A 27 1.79 8.02 6.77
C GLN A 27 1.57 8.97 5.57
N ARG A 28 0.78 10.02 5.75
CA ARG A 28 0.36 10.95 4.68
C ARG A 28 1.52 11.47 3.83
N ARG A 29 2.59 11.95 4.47
CA ARG A 29 3.79 12.44 3.76
C ARG A 29 4.48 11.35 2.93
N GLN A 30 4.49 10.12 3.43
CA GLN A 30 5.05 8.97 2.71
C GLN A 30 4.15 8.55 1.55
N HIS A 31 2.84 8.52 1.77
CA HIS A 31 1.84 8.26 0.74
C HIS A 31 1.99 9.27 -0.43
N GLU A 32 2.00 10.57 -0.14
CA GLU A 32 2.18 11.64 -1.14
C GLU A 32 3.49 11.49 -1.91
N ARG A 33 4.60 11.22 -1.21
CA ARG A 33 5.90 11.00 -1.84
C ARG A 33 5.89 9.78 -2.76
N VAL A 34 5.29 8.67 -2.34
CA VAL A 34 5.18 7.45 -3.16
C VAL A 34 4.34 7.71 -4.41
N ASN A 35 3.21 8.41 -4.26
CA ASN A 35 2.37 8.79 -5.39
C ASN A 35 3.14 9.68 -6.38
N ALA A 36 3.80 10.74 -5.89
CA ALA A 36 4.59 11.63 -6.73
C ALA A 36 5.77 10.94 -7.44
N GLN A 37 6.35 9.88 -6.85
CA GLN A 37 7.50 9.19 -7.45
C GLN A 37 7.12 8.08 -8.43
N LEU A 38 6.01 7.38 -8.19
CA LEU A 38 5.68 6.14 -8.91
C LEU A 38 4.40 6.23 -9.75
N TYR A 39 3.53 7.20 -9.44
CA TYR A 39 2.23 7.39 -10.10
C TYR A 39 2.16 8.70 -10.87
N ALA A 40 3.06 9.65 -10.60
CA ALA A 40 3.17 10.84 -11.40
C ALA A 40 3.67 10.52 -12.80
N ASP A 41 2.99 11.08 -13.80
CA ASP A 41 3.49 11.18 -15.17
C ASP A 41 3.82 12.66 -15.41
N ASP A 42 4.95 12.95 -16.04
CA ASP A 42 5.47 14.31 -16.24
C ASP A 42 5.54 15.20 -14.97
N GLY A 43 5.71 14.58 -13.80
CA GLY A 43 5.85 15.29 -12.51
C GLY A 43 4.53 15.75 -11.88
N VAL A 44 3.37 15.40 -12.46
CA VAL A 44 2.06 15.65 -11.85
C VAL A 44 1.55 14.37 -11.21
N ALA A 45 1.40 14.38 -9.88
CA ALA A 45 0.82 13.27 -9.12
C ALA A 45 -0.60 12.96 -9.63
N ARG A 46 -0.79 11.80 -10.26
CA ARG A 46 -2.12 11.35 -10.69
C ARG A 46 -2.92 10.95 -9.46
N THR A 47 -3.99 11.70 -9.20
CA THR A 47 -4.95 11.44 -8.12
C THR A 47 -6.13 10.58 -8.57
N ASP A 48 -6.21 10.28 -9.87
CA ASP A 48 -7.36 9.59 -10.47
C ASP A 48 -7.53 8.15 -9.96
N TYR A 49 -6.45 7.52 -9.49
CA TYR A 49 -6.48 6.17 -8.92
C TYR A 49 -5.70 6.10 -7.61
N PRO A 50 -6.21 5.37 -6.61
CA PRO A 50 -5.55 5.23 -5.33
C PRO A 50 -4.26 4.43 -5.45
N LEU A 51 -3.35 4.60 -4.49
CA LEU A 51 -2.28 3.62 -4.30
C LEU A 51 -2.92 2.29 -3.90
N VAL A 52 -2.49 1.21 -4.56
CA VAL A 52 -2.95 -0.14 -4.23
C VAL A 52 -1.76 -0.96 -3.75
N MET A 53 -1.84 -1.47 -2.52
CA MET A 53 -0.82 -2.38 -1.98
C MET A 53 -1.43 -3.76 -1.73
N LYS A 54 -0.59 -4.78 -1.88
CA LYS A 54 -0.91 -6.15 -1.55
C LYS A 54 -0.13 -6.58 -0.32
N VAL A 55 -0.83 -7.14 0.66
CA VAL A 55 -0.28 -7.73 1.88
C VAL A 55 -0.83 -9.15 1.99
N GLY A 56 0.07 -10.13 2.10
CA GLY A 56 -0.32 -11.54 1.97
C GLY A 56 -0.96 -11.80 0.61
N THR A 57 -2.25 -12.15 0.60
CA THR A 57 -3.03 -12.45 -0.61
C THR A 57 -3.99 -11.34 -1.03
N ARG A 58 -4.26 -10.35 -0.15
CA ARG A 58 -5.26 -9.30 -0.37
C ARG A 58 -4.67 -8.00 -0.87
N HIS A 59 -5.45 -7.28 -1.67
CA HIS A 59 -5.15 -5.93 -2.13
C HIS A 59 -6.00 -4.92 -1.38
N TYR A 60 -5.39 -3.77 -1.10
CA TYR A 60 -6.03 -2.67 -0.41
C TYR A 60 -5.78 -1.37 -1.17
N ARG A 61 -6.83 -0.55 -1.24
CA ARG A 61 -6.63 0.89 -1.38
C ARG A 61 -5.90 1.40 -0.15
N VAL A 62 -4.87 2.20 -0.37
CA VAL A 62 -4.04 2.76 0.68
C VAL A 62 -4.28 4.25 0.76
N GLU A 63 -4.76 4.69 1.90
CA GLU A 63 -5.02 6.10 2.18
C GLU A 63 -3.81 6.78 2.85
N GLY A 64 -3.76 8.11 2.79
CA GLY A 64 -2.74 8.91 3.47
C GLY A 64 -3.23 9.46 4.81
N ASP A 65 -2.73 8.90 5.91
CA ASP A 65 -3.10 9.27 7.28
C ASP A 65 -1.94 9.93 8.03
N ALA A 66 -2.19 11.06 8.70
CA ALA A 66 -1.16 11.76 9.46
C ALA A 66 -0.84 11.09 10.82
N ASP A 67 -1.76 10.27 11.34
CA ASP A 67 -1.61 9.61 12.63
C ASP A 67 -0.84 8.28 12.52
N VAL A 68 -0.68 7.77 11.29
CA VAL A 68 0.13 6.57 11.02
C VAL A 68 1.63 6.90 11.13
N PRO A 69 2.41 6.12 11.89
CA PRO A 69 3.85 6.31 11.99
C PRO A 69 4.56 6.20 10.64
N ALA A 70 5.73 6.84 10.54
CA ALA A 70 6.56 6.71 9.34
C ALA A 70 6.96 5.24 9.11
N ASP A 71 7.07 4.85 7.84
CA ASP A 71 7.45 3.49 7.41
C ASP A 71 6.53 2.38 7.96
N THR A 72 5.29 2.75 8.33
CA THR A 72 4.25 1.85 8.84
C THR A 72 3.06 1.83 7.89
N LEU A 73 2.59 0.63 7.58
CA LEU A 73 1.33 0.35 6.89
C LEU A 73 0.36 -0.24 7.91
N VAL A 74 -0.71 0.48 8.21
CA VAL A 74 -1.81 -0.10 8.97
C VAL A 74 -2.75 -0.83 8.03
N VAL A 75 -3.25 -2.00 8.44
CA VAL A 75 -4.16 -2.85 7.67
C VAL A 75 -5.29 -3.37 8.55
N PRO A 76 -6.44 -3.78 7.97
CA PRO A 76 -7.49 -4.46 8.73
C PRO A 76 -6.94 -5.70 9.45
N ARG A 77 -7.38 -5.94 10.69
CA ARG A 77 -6.80 -6.96 11.58
C ARG A 77 -6.79 -8.36 10.96
N GLU A 78 -7.83 -8.73 10.22
CA GLU A 78 -7.95 -10.03 9.55
C GLU A 78 -6.86 -10.25 8.49
N THR A 79 -6.25 -9.17 7.97
CA THR A 79 -5.14 -9.25 7.02
C THR A 79 -3.91 -9.91 7.64
N LEU A 80 -3.69 -9.70 8.94
CA LEU A 80 -2.48 -10.20 9.61
C LEU A 80 -2.48 -11.72 9.67
N GLU A 81 -3.63 -12.31 10.01
CA GLU A 81 -3.81 -13.77 10.05
C GLU A 81 -3.59 -14.37 8.66
N GLU A 82 -4.19 -13.78 7.62
CA GLU A 82 -4.02 -14.25 6.24
C GLU A 82 -2.60 -14.07 5.71
N ALA A 83 -1.89 -13.04 6.17
CA ALA A 83 -0.51 -12.76 5.80
C ALA A 83 0.51 -13.55 6.65
N GLY A 84 0.07 -14.31 7.66
CA GLY A 84 0.95 -15.03 8.59
C GLY A 84 1.82 -14.10 9.45
N ILE A 85 1.29 -12.92 9.79
CA ILE A 85 1.99 -11.93 10.62
C ILE A 85 1.59 -12.13 12.08
N ASP A 86 2.45 -12.85 12.81
CA ASP A 86 2.32 -13.03 14.25
C ASP A 86 3.05 -11.91 15.02
N ASN A 87 2.41 -11.34 16.05
CA ASN A 87 2.93 -10.26 16.91
C ASN A 87 3.27 -8.93 16.19
N PRO A 88 2.28 -8.20 15.66
CA PRO A 88 2.49 -6.86 15.10
C PRO A 88 2.87 -5.83 16.17
N PRO A 89 3.61 -4.74 15.83
CA PRO A 89 4.20 -4.43 14.52
C PRO A 89 5.28 -5.41 14.06
N ALA A 90 5.22 -5.82 12.80
CA ALA A 90 6.25 -6.66 12.19
C ALA A 90 6.74 -6.06 10.87
N LEU A 91 8.05 -6.10 10.64
CA LEU A 91 8.64 -5.65 9.37
C LEU A 91 8.39 -6.70 8.28
N SER A 92 7.45 -6.41 7.39
CA SER A 92 6.97 -7.35 6.37
C SER A 92 7.14 -6.81 4.96
N GLU A 93 7.22 -7.74 4.01
CA GLU A 93 7.19 -7.42 2.58
C GLU A 93 5.79 -7.01 2.15
N VAL A 94 5.71 -5.94 1.37
CA VAL A 94 4.48 -5.42 0.79
C VAL A 94 4.70 -5.18 -0.71
N LEU A 95 3.69 -5.48 -1.52
CA LEU A 95 3.76 -5.25 -2.96
C LEU A 95 2.91 -4.04 -3.34
N LEU A 96 3.55 -2.98 -3.81
CA LEU A 96 2.87 -1.81 -4.35
C LEU A 96 2.57 -2.04 -5.83
N ALA A 97 1.30 -2.00 -6.22
CA ALA A 97 0.91 -2.10 -7.61
C ALA A 97 1.45 -0.88 -8.40
N ARG A 98 1.93 -1.13 -9.62
CA ARG A 98 2.22 -0.06 -10.57
C ARG A 98 0.92 0.61 -11.01
N SER A 99 0.97 1.88 -11.41
CA SER A 99 -0.20 2.69 -11.77
C SER A 99 -1.18 2.00 -12.72
N GLY A 100 -0.71 1.37 -13.80
CA GLY A 100 -1.58 0.65 -14.75
C GLY A 100 -2.25 -0.60 -14.15
N HIS A 101 -1.58 -1.29 -13.23
CA HIS A 101 -2.14 -2.45 -12.54
C HIS A 101 -3.09 -2.04 -11.42
N ALA A 102 -2.76 -0.99 -10.67
CA ALA A 102 -3.62 -0.39 -9.65
C ALA A 102 -4.95 0.09 -10.23
N ARG A 103 -4.90 0.77 -11.39
CA ARG A 103 -6.09 1.15 -12.16
C ARG A 103 -6.98 -0.06 -12.46
N ARG A 104 -6.41 -1.14 -13.00
CA ARG A 104 -7.16 -2.36 -13.33
C ARG A 104 -7.83 -2.95 -12.09
N LEU A 105 -7.08 -3.10 -11.00
CA LEU A 105 -7.59 -3.66 -9.75
C LEU A 105 -8.77 -2.84 -9.22
N TYR A 106 -8.64 -1.50 -9.26
CA TYR A 106 -9.71 -0.57 -8.88
C TYR A 106 -10.95 -0.69 -9.77
N GLU A 107 -10.79 -0.67 -11.09
CA GLU A 107 -11.89 -0.79 -12.06
C GLU A 107 -12.65 -2.13 -11.93
N THR A 108 -11.95 -3.20 -11.56
CA THR A 108 -12.56 -4.54 -11.37
C THR A 108 -13.12 -4.79 -9.96
N GLY A 109 -12.95 -3.85 -9.02
CA GLY A 109 -13.40 -4.01 -7.63
C GLY A 109 -12.61 -5.06 -6.84
N ALA A 110 -11.33 -5.27 -7.18
CA ALA A 110 -10.45 -6.22 -6.51
C ALA A 110 -9.63 -5.57 -5.36
N VAL A 111 -10.16 -4.50 -4.75
CA VAL A 111 -9.55 -3.65 -3.70
C VAL A 111 -10.59 -3.04 -2.77
#